data_AF-A0A5K1FME1-F1
#
_entry.id   AF-A0A5K1FME1-F1
#
_cell.length_a   1.000
_cell.length_b   1.000
_cell.length_c   1.000
_cell.angle_alpha   90.00
_cell.angle_beta   90.00
_cell.angle_gamma   90.00
#
_symmetry.space_group_name_H-M   'P 1'
#
loop_
_entity.id
_entity.type
_entity.pdbx_description
1 polymer ?
#
loop_
_entity_poly.entity_id
_entity_poly.type
_entity_poly.pdbx_seq_one_letter_code
_entity_poly.pdbx_strand_id
1 'polypeptide(L)'
;DVALASVSMRPMPFAPILEKLCLTTEKYGSVRRFFIETPEDNAISLPLQQNMTKSNPPEQVFRLKGSDHSPFFSRPQALHKYLVEIAKIPPSPTGQ
;
A
#
# COMPACT_ATOMS: atom_id res chain seq x y z
N ASP A 1 -10.79 7.29 22.79
CA ASP A 1 -9.81 7.31 21.69
C ASP A 1 -9.01 8.59 21.57
N VAL A 2 -9.63 9.74 21.30
CA VAL A 2 -8.89 11.01 21.09
C VAL A 2 -7.93 11.34 22.24
N ALA A 3 -8.38 11.22 23.50
CA ALA A 3 -7.52 11.49 24.66
C ALA A 3 -6.28 10.59 24.74
N LEU A 4 -6.42 9.29 24.42
CA LEU A 4 -5.31 8.33 24.44
C LEU A 4 -4.36 8.56 23.25
N ALA A 5 -4.90 8.86 22.08
CA ALA A 5 -4.13 9.22 20.89
C ALA A 5 -3.29 10.47 21.14
N SER A 6 -3.88 11.52 21.73
CA SER A 6 -3.18 12.77 22.03
C SER A 6 -1.99 12.60 22.97
N VAL A 7 -2.10 11.76 24.00
CA VAL A 7 -0.98 11.50 24.93
C VAL A 7 0.09 10.57 24.33
N SER A 8 -0.27 9.81 23.30
CA SER A 8 0.62 8.86 22.63
C SER A 8 1.34 9.46 21.41
N MET A 9 0.99 10.68 21.00
CA MET A 9 1.65 11.34 19.87
C MET A 9 3.15 11.54 20.15
N ARG A 10 3.95 11.30 19.11
CA ARG A 10 5.39 11.56 19.07
C ARG A 10 5.68 12.41 17.84
N PRO A 11 6.73 13.24 17.84
CA PRO A 11 7.15 13.98 16.65
C PRO A 11 7.34 13.02 15.48
N MET A 12 6.63 13.27 14.39
CA MET A 12 6.77 12.49 13.16
C MET A 12 8.06 12.93 12.46
N PRO A 13 8.97 12.01 12.11
CA PRO A 13 10.15 12.37 11.33
C PRO A 13 9.70 12.72 9.91
N PHE A 14 9.55 14.01 9.63
CA PHE A 14 9.16 14.50 8.29
C PHE A 14 10.30 14.44 7.27
N ALA A 15 11.57 14.47 7.71
CA ALA A 15 12.72 14.51 6.81
C ALA A 15 12.74 13.34 5.79
N PRO A 16 12.49 12.07 6.20
CA PRO A 16 12.37 10.96 5.24
C PRO A 16 11.24 11.09 4.22
N ILE A 17 10.19 11.87 4.51
CA ILE A 17 9.04 12.05 3.63
C ILE A 17 9.39 13.00 2.48
N LEU A 18 10.26 13.98 2.75
CA LEU A 18 10.69 14.99 1.79
C LEU A 18 11.92 14.55 0.99
N GLU A 19 12.52 13.42 1.35
CA GLU A 19 13.72 12.94 0.69
C GLU A 19 13.43 12.46 -0.74
N LYS A 20 14.29 12.86 -1.68
CA LYS A 20 14.16 12.47 -3.08
C LYS A 20 14.50 10.99 -3.22
N LEU A 21 13.54 10.20 -3.72
CA LEU A 21 13.76 8.79 -4.03
C LEU A 21 14.59 8.64 -5.31
N CYS A 22 15.70 7.89 -5.21
CA CYS A 22 16.53 7.48 -6.35
C CYS A 22 16.22 6.02 -6.69
N LEU A 23 15.25 5.81 -7.58
CA LEU A 23 14.78 4.47 -8.00
C LEU A 23 15.41 4.09 -9.34
N THR A 24 15.72 2.80 -9.52
CA THR A 24 16.24 2.27 -10.79
C THR A 24 15.44 1.05 -11.26
N THR A 25 15.44 0.79 -12.56
CA THR A 25 14.74 -0.36 -13.14
C THR A 25 15.33 -1.68 -12.66
N GLU A 26 16.65 -1.75 -12.51
CA GLU A 26 17.39 -2.96 -12.12
C GLU A 26 17.15 -3.35 -10.64
N LYS A 27 16.69 -2.41 -9.80
CA LYS A 27 16.41 -2.63 -8.38
C LYS A 27 14.93 -2.52 -8.06
N TYR A 28 14.37 -1.32 -8.18
CA TYR A 28 12.95 -1.10 -7.87
C TYR A 28 12.04 -1.72 -8.93
N GLY A 29 12.44 -1.64 -10.21
CA GLY A 29 11.68 -2.21 -11.32
C GLY A 29 11.67 -3.73 -11.35
N SER A 30 12.69 -4.39 -10.77
CA SER A 30 12.81 -5.86 -10.77
C SER A 30 11.92 -6.55 -9.74
N VAL A 31 11.41 -5.81 -8.75
CA VAL A 31 10.56 -6.37 -7.69
C VAL A 31 9.10 -6.34 -8.15
N ARG A 32 8.42 -7.49 -8.04
CA ARG A 32 6.97 -7.59 -8.28
C ARG A 32 6.23 -6.73 -7.26
N ARG A 33 5.31 -5.89 -7.74
CA ARG A 33 4.53 -4.99 -6.89
C ARG A 33 3.06 -5.30 -7.01
N PHE A 34 2.40 -5.32 -5.87
CA PHE A 34 0.96 -5.48 -5.76
C PHE A 34 0.43 -4.34 -4.90
N PHE A 35 -0.75 -3.83 -5.23
CA PHE A 35 -1.37 -2.75 -4.49
C PHE A 35 -2.71 -3.22 -3.93
N ILE A 36 -3.01 -2.92 -2.67
CA ILE A 36 -4.30 -3.21 -2.04
C ILE A 36 -4.96 -1.86 -1.74
N GLU A 37 -5.98 -1.52 -2.50
CA GLU A 37 -6.76 -0.31 -2.30
C GLU A 37 -7.72 -0.46 -1.11
N THR A 38 -7.86 0.61 -0.35
CA THR A 38 -8.75 0.75 0.81
C THR A 38 -9.72 1.90 0.52
N PRO A 39 -10.91 1.63 -0.05
CA PRO A 39 -11.80 2.68 -0.55
C PRO A 39 -12.33 3.65 0.51
N GLU A 40 -12.41 3.20 1.76
CA GLU A 40 -12.89 3.99 2.90
C GLU A 40 -11.75 4.66 3.70
N ASP A 41 -10.57 4.75 3.09
CA ASP A 41 -9.41 5.48 3.62
C ASP A 41 -9.62 7.00 3.56
N ASN A 42 -9.58 7.64 4.73
CA ASN A 42 -9.72 9.09 4.90
C ASN A 42 -8.36 9.84 4.91
N ALA A 43 -7.23 9.14 4.96
CA ALA A 43 -5.90 9.72 4.86
C ALA A 43 -5.41 9.79 3.40
N ILE A 44 -5.67 8.73 2.62
CA ILE A 44 -5.35 8.65 1.19
C ILE A 44 -6.63 8.26 0.44
N SER A 45 -7.28 9.24 -0.18
CA SER A 45 -8.55 9.00 -0.88
C SER A 45 -8.39 8.03 -2.06
N LEU A 46 -9.46 7.31 -2.40
CA LEU A 46 -9.43 6.36 -3.52
C LEU A 46 -8.95 6.97 -4.86
N PRO A 47 -9.35 8.20 -5.26
CA PRO A 47 -8.81 8.82 -6.47
C PRO A 47 -7.28 9.02 -6.41
N LEU A 48 -6.73 9.34 -5.24
CA LEU A 48 -5.29 9.48 -5.05
C LEU A 48 -4.59 8.11 -5.16
N GLN A 49 -5.14 7.07 -4.54
CA GLN A 49 -4.64 5.70 -4.68
C GLN A 49 -4.60 5.26 -6.15
N GLN A 50 -5.67 5.53 -6.91
CA GLN A 50 -5.76 5.23 -8.34
C GLN A 50 -4.76 6.04 -9.17
N ASN A 51 -4.51 7.30 -8.80
CA ASN A 51 -3.47 8.09 -9.46
C ASN A 51 -2.08 7.51 -9.20
N MET A 52 -1.79 7.07 -7.97
CA MET A 52 -0.52 6.41 -7.63
C MET A 52 -0.30 5.14 -8.46
N THR A 53 -1.32 4.28 -8.58
CA THR A 53 -1.22 3.04 -9.35
C THR A 53 -1.17 3.28 -10.86
N LYS A 54 -1.76 4.37 -11.37
CA LYS A 54 -1.60 4.77 -12.78
C LYS A 54 -0.21 5.31 -13.08
N SER A 55 0.34 6.17 -12.21
CA SER A 55 1.66 6.76 -12.39
C SER A 55 2.80 5.76 -12.20
N ASN A 56 2.59 4.72 -11.41
CA ASN A 56 3.57 3.67 -11.13
C ASN A 56 2.89 2.30 -11.09
N PRO A 57 2.61 1.71 -12.26
CA PRO A 57 1.81 0.49 -12.36
C PRO A 57 2.36 -0.68 -11.54
N PRO A 58 1.55 -1.28 -10.65
CA PRO A 58 1.83 -2.59 -10.08
C PRO A 58 1.43 -3.70 -11.06
N GLU A 59 1.83 -4.93 -10.75
CA GLU A 59 1.40 -6.12 -11.47
C GLU A 59 -0.11 -6.35 -11.35
N GLN A 60 -0.66 -6.15 -10.15
CA GLN A 60 -2.09 -6.25 -9.91
C GLN A 60 -2.54 -5.33 -8.76
N VAL A 61 -3.79 -4.89 -8.84
CA VAL A 61 -4.47 -4.09 -7.81
C VAL A 61 -5.63 -4.91 -7.24
N PHE A 62 -5.70 -5.02 -5.92
CA PHE A 62 -6.80 -5.61 -5.17
C PHE A 62 -7.60 -4.50 -4.48
N ARG A 63 -8.90 -4.70 -4.26
CA ARG A 63 -9.74 -3.69 -3.59
C ARG A 63 -10.41 -4.27 -2.35
N LEU A 64 -9.98 -3.80 -1.19
CA LEU A 64 -10.43 -4.23 0.13
C LEU A 64 -11.53 -3.31 0.65
N LYS A 65 -12.78 -3.63 0.32
CA LYS A 65 -13.95 -2.85 0.74
C LYS A 65 -14.18 -2.90 2.26
N GLY A 66 -14.68 -1.78 2.79
CA GLY A 66 -14.95 -1.57 4.20
C GLY A 66 -13.70 -1.45 5.07
N SER A 67 -12.55 -1.13 4.47
CA SER A 67 -11.27 -0.94 5.16
C SER A 67 -10.92 0.54 5.21
N ASP A 68 -10.47 0.99 6.37
CA ASP A 68 -9.85 2.30 6.53
C ASP A 68 -8.38 2.28 6.09
N HIS A 69 -7.64 3.34 6.43
CA HIS A 69 -6.21 3.49 6.16
C HIS A 69 -5.34 2.37 6.76
N SER A 70 -5.82 1.68 7.79
CA SER A 70 -5.09 0.64 8.52
C SER A 70 -5.79 -0.72 8.36
N PRO A 71 -5.68 -1.37 7.18
CA PRO A 71 -6.38 -2.63 6.88
C PRO A 71 -6.02 -3.77 7.83
N PHE A 72 -4.83 -3.70 8.46
CA PHE A 72 -4.39 -4.65 9.48
C PHE A 72 -5.14 -4.50 10.82
N PHE A 73 -5.81 -3.37 11.05
CA PHE A 73 -6.71 -3.16 12.19
C PHE A 73 -8.17 -3.29 11.78
N SER A 74 -8.60 -2.63 10.70
CA SER A 74 -10.02 -2.58 10.33
C SER A 74 -10.52 -3.86 9.63
N ARG A 75 -9.66 -4.53 8.86
CA ARG A 75 -10.01 -5.73 8.05
C ARG A 75 -8.91 -6.82 8.03
N PRO A 76 -8.39 -7.27 9.19
CA PRO A 76 -7.19 -8.13 9.24
C PRO A 76 -7.35 -9.46 8.49
N GLN A 77 -8.50 -10.14 8.58
CA GLN A 77 -8.72 -11.43 7.93
C GLN A 77 -8.79 -11.29 6.40
N ALA A 78 -9.43 -10.22 5.92
CA ALA A 78 -9.56 -9.97 4.49
C ALA A 78 -8.24 -9.49 3.88
N LEU A 79 -7.46 -8.68 4.62
CA LEU A 79 -6.07 -8.37 4.26
C LEU A 79 -5.22 -9.63 4.18
N HIS A 80 -5.29 -10.50 5.21
CA HIS A 80 -4.56 -11.77 5.22
C HIS A 80 -4.88 -12.64 4.00
N LYS A 81 -6.16 -12.74 3.62
CA LYS A 81 -6.59 -13.48 2.44
C LYS A 81 -5.88 -12.97 1.17
N TYR A 82 -5.84 -11.66 0.94
CA TYR A 82 -5.14 -11.09 -0.22
C TYR A 82 -3.63 -11.33 -0.17
N LEU A 83 -3.00 -11.21 1.00
CA LEU A 83 -1.57 -11.50 1.14
C LEU A 83 -1.24 -12.97 0.80
N VAL A 84 -2.07 -13.92 1.25
CA VAL A 84 -1.94 -15.34 0.91
C VAL A 84 -2.20 -15.60 -0.57
N GLU A 85 -3.17 -14.92 -1.16
CA GLU A 85 -3.45 -15.00 -2.60
C GLU A 85 -2.24 -14.52 -3.42
N ILE A 86 -1.71 -13.35 -3.10
CA ILE A 86 -0.50 -12.78 -3.73
C ILE A 86 0.69 -13.73 -3.60
N ALA A 87 0.92 -14.30 -2.42
CA ALA A 87 2.03 -15.24 -2.18
C ALA A 87 1.93 -16.51 -3.03
N LYS A 88 0.74 -16.87 -3.51
CA LYS A 88 0.50 -18.03 -4.38
C LYS A 88 0.57 -17.69 -5.87
N ILE A 89 0.65 -16.42 -6.25
CA ILE A 89 0.75 -16.03 -7.66
C ILE A 89 2.13 -16.45 -8.18
N PRO A 90 2.20 -17.35 -9.17
CA PRO A 90 3.49 -17.75 -9.73
C PRO A 90 4.23 -16.53 -10.29
N PRO A 91 5.56 -16.52 -10.28
CA PRO A 91 6.32 -15.48 -10.97
C PRO A 91 5.90 -15.48 -12.44
N SER A 92 5.70 -14.28 -13.02
CA SER A 92 5.46 -14.20 -14.45
C SER A 92 6.65 -14.82 -15.17
N PRO A 93 6.43 -15.62 -16.23
CA PRO A 93 7.53 -16.08 -17.06
C PRO A 93 8.25 -14.84 -17.57
N THR A 94 9.52 -14.72 -17.22
CA THR A 94 10.38 -13.61 -17.61
C THR A 94 10.40 -13.57 -19.14
N GLY A 95 9.67 -12.63 -19.74
CA GLY A 95 9.66 -12.42 -21.17
C GLY A 95 10.98 -11.76 -21.59
N GLN A 96 11.62 -12.44 -22.54
CA GLN A 96 12.71 -12.05 -23.47
C GLN A 96 13.03 -10.56 -23.57
#